data_AF-A0A1F9ZCM5-F1
#
_entry.id   AF-A0A1F9ZCM5-F1
#
_cell.length_a   1.000
_cell.length_b   1.000
_cell.length_c   1.000
_cell.angle_alpha   90.00
_cell.angle_beta   90.00
_cell.angle_gamma   90.00
#
_symmetry.space_group_name_H-M   'P 1'
#
loop_
_entity.id
_entity.type
_entity.pdbx_description
1 polymer ?
#
loop_
_entity_poly.entity_id
_entity_poly.type
_entity_poly.pdbx_seq_one_letter_code
_entity_poly.pdbx_strand_id
1 'polypeptide(L)'
;MVAVEDLLLYFLIVPALAYAGAAFWVRRTMQKIAEHQLGFLREGVNARFLVFSTLFVTPILFGLVVYVTVLPAQVTPVSDPVIRLLGLTYALAAVLTVLSEAWIVVRWKAASYKEMFARVLVLMVIPETAIVWVLTVATMVVGVLHRSTSELPLSQASADRLTLALEFMIAGSFSAPLGAFLSTRQPVLSAQTFRRLLLWEIAATVLAVACLVLAFQQIPRT
;
A
#
# COMPACT_ATOMS: atom_id res chain seq x y z
N MET A 1 19.08 17.17 -8.68
CA MET A 1 19.21 15.97 -9.53
C MET A 1 18.83 14.77 -8.69
N VAL A 2 17.69 14.16 -9.00
CA VAL A 2 17.26 12.89 -8.43
C VAL A 2 18.18 11.83 -8.98
N ALA A 3 18.90 11.13 -8.10
CA ALA A 3 19.66 9.97 -8.54
C ALA A 3 18.65 8.88 -8.94
N VAL A 4 18.87 8.20 -10.06
CA VAL A 4 18.07 7.01 -10.44
C VAL A 4 18.02 5.99 -9.29
N GLU A 5 19.08 5.97 -8.48
CA GLU A 5 19.20 5.21 -7.23
C GLU A 5 18.12 5.58 -6.21
N ASP A 6 17.80 6.86 -6.02
CA ASP A 6 16.74 7.33 -5.10
C ASP A 6 15.37 6.78 -5.54
N LEU A 7 15.08 6.79 -6.85
CA LEU A 7 13.81 6.29 -7.37
C LEU A 7 13.70 4.77 -7.26
N LEU A 8 14.79 4.06 -7.56
CA LEU A 8 14.85 2.61 -7.39
C LEU A 8 14.69 2.24 -5.90
N LEU A 9 15.26 3.03 -5.00
CA LEU A 9 15.10 2.85 -3.56
C LEU A 9 13.61 2.96 -3.16
N TYR A 10 12.94 4.04 -3.55
CA TYR A 10 11.56 4.31 -3.13
C TYR A 10 10.53 3.38 -3.77
N PHE A 11 10.65 3.09 -5.06
CA PHE A 11 9.63 2.32 -5.77
C PHE A 11 9.83 0.80 -5.69
N LEU A 12 11.06 0.32 -5.43
CA LEU A 12 11.36 -1.11 -5.48
C LEU A 12 11.97 -1.62 -4.17
N ILE A 13 13.06 -1.02 -3.70
CA ILE A 13 13.78 -1.56 -2.54
C ILE A 13 12.93 -1.46 -1.27
N VAL A 14 12.36 -0.28 -0.98
CA VAL A 14 11.55 -0.10 0.25
C VAL A 14 10.32 -1.01 0.25
N PRO A 15 9.51 -1.10 -0.82
CA PRO A 15 8.42 -2.08 -0.90
C PRO A 15 8.90 -3.53 -0.76
N ALA A 16 10.04 -3.90 -1.36
CA ALA A 16 10.59 -5.25 -1.25
C ALA A 16 11.06 -5.59 0.18
N LEU A 17 11.63 -4.62 0.90
CA LEU A 17 11.99 -4.78 2.31
C LEU A 17 10.75 -4.90 3.20
N ALA A 18 9.71 -4.10 2.94
CA ALA A 18 8.44 -4.20 3.65
C ALA A 18 7.79 -5.58 3.43
N TYR A 19 7.77 -6.06 2.18
CA TYR A 19 7.36 -7.41 1.82
C TYR A 19 8.14 -8.46 2.61
N ALA A 20 9.48 -8.41 2.58
CA ALA A 20 10.32 -9.39 3.26
C ALA A 20 10.06 -9.41 4.77
N GLY A 21 9.94 -8.23 5.38
CA GLY A 21 9.61 -8.07 6.80
C GLY A 21 8.25 -8.64 7.17
N ALA A 22 7.20 -8.31 6.40
CA ALA A 22 5.84 -8.80 6.60
C ALA A 22 5.74 -10.32 6.40
N ALA A 23 6.28 -10.83 5.28
CA ALA A 23 6.30 -12.26 4.98
C ALA A 23 7.04 -13.04 6.08
N PHE A 24 8.19 -12.54 6.54
CA PHE A 24 8.93 -13.14 7.65
C PHE A 24 8.11 -13.12 8.95
N TRP A 25 7.47 -12.00 9.28
CA TRP A 25 6.67 -11.86 10.49
C TRP A 25 5.46 -12.80 10.51
N VAL A 26 4.73 -12.89 9.39
CA VAL A 26 3.62 -13.83 9.21
C VAL A 26 4.14 -15.25 9.30
N ARG A 27 5.19 -15.61 8.56
CA ARG A 27 5.77 -16.96 8.56
C ARG A 27 6.20 -17.41 9.96
N ARG A 28 6.90 -16.54 10.70
CA ARG A 28 7.34 -16.83 12.07
C ARG A 28 6.15 -17.02 13.00
N THR A 29 5.10 -16.22 12.83
CA THR A 29 3.85 -16.35 13.61
C THR A 29 3.16 -17.68 13.32
N MET A 30 3.16 -18.10 12.06
CA MET A 30 2.57 -19.38 11.64
C MET A 30 3.33 -20.58 12.18
N GLN A 31 4.66 -20.57 12.09
CA GLN A 31 5.50 -21.66 12.60
C GLN A 31 5.22 -21.90 14.09
N LYS A 32 5.17 -20.83 14.89
CA LYS A 32 4.83 -20.94 16.33
C LYS A 32 3.48 -21.59 16.58
N ILE A 33 2.46 -21.30 15.78
CA ILE A 33 1.11 -21.88 15.96
C ILE A 33 1.08 -23.33 15.49
N ALA A 34 1.73 -23.63 14.37
CA ALA A 34 1.83 -24.99 13.85
C ALA A 34 2.50 -25.91 14.89
N GLU A 35 3.60 -25.46 15.50
CA GLU A 35 4.27 -26.16 16.60
C GLU A 35 3.37 -26.39 17.81
N HIS A 36 2.52 -25.41 18.17
CA HIS A 36 1.64 -25.50 19.35
C HIS A 36 0.35 -26.29 19.11
N GLN A 37 -0.20 -26.27 17.89
CA GLN A 37 -1.53 -26.84 17.64
C GLN A 37 -1.49 -28.16 16.88
N LEU A 38 -0.52 -28.43 16.00
CA LEU A 38 -0.69 -29.46 14.97
C LEU A 38 0.63 -30.11 14.51
N GLY A 39 0.90 -31.34 15.00
CA GLY A 39 1.86 -32.26 14.38
C GLY A 39 1.46 -32.78 12.99
N PHE A 40 0.24 -32.49 12.50
CA PHE A 40 -0.36 -33.13 11.31
C PHE A 40 -0.95 -32.19 10.24
N LEU A 41 -0.95 -30.85 10.39
CA LEU A 41 -1.57 -29.91 9.43
C LEU A 41 -0.55 -28.96 8.76
N ARG A 42 0.66 -29.44 8.48
CA ARG A 42 1.72 -28.64 7.83
C ARG A 42 1.37 -28.20 6.41
N GLU A 43 0.65 -29.01 5.64
CA GLU A 43 0.43 -28.75 4.20
C GLU A 43 -0.55 -27.59 3.94
N GLY A 44 -1.70 -27.55 4.62
CA GLY A 44 -2.70 -26.48 4.45
C GLY A 44 -2.24 -25.11 4.96
N VAL A 45 -1.31 -25.08 5.92
CA VAL A 45 -0.72 -23.86 6.48
C VAL A 45 0.20 -23.19 5.46
N ASN A 46 1.04 -23.96 4.76
CA ASN A 46 1.94 -23.43 3.74
C ASN A 46 1.18 -22.86 2.52
N ALA A 47 0.13 -23.55 2.06
CA ALA A 47 -0.68 -23.05 0.95
C ALA A 47 -1.33 -21.69 1.26
N ARG A 48 -1.86 -21.52 2.47
CA ARG A 48 -2.48 -20.25 2.91
C ARG A 48 -1.46 -19.13 3.14
N PHE A 49 -0.26 -19.47 3.62
CA PHE A 49 0.84 -18.51 3.68
C PHE A 49 1.17 -17.95 2.30
N LEU A 50 1.23 -18.82 1.29
CA LEU A 50 1.54 -18.40 -0.08
C LEU A 50 0.49 -17.43 -0.60
N VAL A 51 -0.81 -17.68 -0.37
CA VAL A 51 -1.89 -16.76 -0.76
C VAL A 51 -1.69 -15.37 -0.14
N PHE A 52 -1.40 -15.29 1.16
CA PHE A 52 -1.12 -14.01 1.81
C PHE A 52 0.15 -13.35 1.27
N SER A 53 1.20 -14.15 1.05
CA SER A 53 2.46 -13.63 0.52
C SER A 53 2.30 -13.05 -0.88
N THR A 54 1.43 -13.65 -1.72
CA THR A 54 1.16 -13.11 -3.06
C THR A 54 0.56 -11.71 -3.02
N LEU A 55 -0.31 -11.40 -2.03
CA LEU A 55 -0.86 -10.05 -1.88
C LEU A 55 0.23 -9.02 -1.53
N PHE A 56 1.17 -9.38 -0.65
CA PHE A 56 2.27 -8.48 -0.31
C PHE A 56 3.16 -8.08 -1.50
N VAL A 57 3.09 -8.81 -2.62
CA VAL A 57 3.86 -8.50 -3.85
C VAL A 57 3.24 -7.35 -4.63
N THR A 58 1.94 -7.06 -4.47
CA THR A 58 1.22 -6.04 -5.22
C THR A 58 1.93 -4.68 -5.23
N PRO A 59 2.38 -4.13 -4.08
CA PRO A 59 3.06 -2.83 -4.04
C PRO A 59 4.43 -2.82 -4.72
N ILE A 60 5.09 -3.98 -4.87
CA ILE A 60 6.35 -4.07 -5.63
C ILE A 60 6.06 -3.96 -7.13
N LEU A 61 5.05 -4.68 -7.62
CA LEU A 61 4.67 -4.66 -9.04
C LEU A 61 4.17 -3.28 -9.46
N PHE A 62 3.30 -2.67 -8.65
CA PHE A 62 2.84 -1.30 -8.87
C PHE A 62 4.00 -0.30 -8.83
N GLY A 63 4.98 -0.51 -7.95
CA GLY A 63 6.16 0.34 -7.84
C GLY A 63 7.04 0.24 -9.08
N LEU A 64 7.22 -0.96 -9.61
CA LEU A 64 7.91 -1.19 -10.88
C LEU A 64 7.24 -0.44 -12.05
N VAL A 65 5.90 -0.47 -12.11
CA VAL A 65 5.16 0.28 -13.13
C VAL A 65 5.45 1.77 -13.01
N VAL A 66 5.31 2.37 -11.82
CA VAL A 66 5.58 3.80 -11.61
C VAL A 66 7.04 4.14 -11.93
N TYR A 67 7.98 3.33 -11.45
CA TYR A 67 9.41 3.49 -11.70
C TYR A 67 9.72 3.55 -13.21
N VAL A 68 9.27 2.56 -13.98
CA VAL A 68 9.52 2.53 -15.42
C VAL A 68 8.87 3.73 -16.14
N THR A 69 7.68 4.15 -15.70
CA THR A 69 6.99 5.28 -16.31
C THR A 69 7.59 6.65 -15.97
N VAL A 70 8.26 6.80 -14.81
CA VAL A 70 8.86 8.08 -14.39
C VAL A 70 10.29 8.28 -14.92
N LEU A 71 11.02 7.20 -15.22
CA LEU A 71 12.38 7.26 -15.79
C LEU A 71 12.57 8.23 -16.96
N PRO A 72 11.66 8.32 -17.97
CA PRO A 72 11.83 9.24 -19.09
C PRO A 72 11.51 10.70 -18.76
N ALA A 73 11.03 11.03 -17.55
CA ALA A 73 10.70 12.41 -17.20
C ALA A 73 11.96 13.27 -17.05
N GLN A 74 11.96 14.47 -17.65
CA GLN A 74 13.05 15.42 -17.48
C GLN A 74 13.12 15.94 -16.03
N VAL A 75 14.31 15.80 -15.45
CA VAL A 75 14.62 16.30 -14.11
C VAL A 75 15.10 17.75 -14.22
N THR A 76 14.28 18.66 -13.73
CA THR A 76 14.56 20.10 -13.63
C THR A 76 14.53 20.49 -12.15
N PRO A 77 15.05 21.67 -11.75
CA PRO A 77 14.95 22.14 -10.37
C PRO A 77 13.51 22.22 -9.83
N VAL A 78 12.52 22.35 -10.71
CA VAL A 78 11.09 22.43 -10.36
C VAL A 78 10.45 21.03 -10.27
N SER A 79 10.84 20.09 -11.15
CA SER A 79 10.29 18.72 -11.14
C SER A 79 11.00 17.78 -10.15
N ASP A 80 12.25 18.06 -9.79
CA ASP A 80 13.06 17.24 -8.87
C ASP A 80 12.37 16.99 -7.51
N PRO A 81 11.83 18.02 -6.80
CA PRO A 81 11.17 17.81 -5.52
C PRO A 81 9.88 17.00 -5.65
N VAL A 82 9.11 17.21 -6.73
CA VAL A 82 7.86 16.48 -7.00
C VAL A 82 8.15 15.00 -7.22
N ILE A 83 9.19 14.68 -8.00
CA ILE A 83 9.61 13.31 -8.28
C ILE A 83 10.08 12.60 -7.00
N ARG A 84 10.84 13.28 -6.14
CA ARG A 84 11.27 12.75 -4.83
C ARG A 84 10.08 12.48 -3.92
N LEU A 85 9.15 13.44 -3.83
CA LEU A 85 7.96 13.29 -2.99
C LEU A 85 7.03 12.20 -3.52
N LEU A 86 6.94 12.03 -4.84
CA LEU A 86 6.21 10.94 -5.47
C LEU A 86 6.76 9.58 -5.03
N GLY A 87 8.09 9.42 -5.09
CA GLY A 87 8.78 8.23 -4.59
C GLY A 87 8.48 7.99 -3.10
N LEU A 88 8.66 9.00 -2.26
CA LEU A 88 8.40 8.90 -0.82
C LEU A 88 6.94 8.52 -0.51
N THR A 89 5.99 9.15 -1.19
CA THR A 89 4.55 8.88 -1.04
C THR A 89 4.24 7.43 -1.35
N TYR A 90 4.78 6.93 -2.46
CA TYR A 90 4.61 5.55 -2.88
C TYR A 90 5.24 4.57 -1.89
N ALA A 91 6.50 4.80 -1.50
CA ALA A 91 7.24 3.97 -0.56
C ALA A 91 6.50 3.85 0.78
N LEU A 92 6.04 4.98 1.32
CA LEU A 92 5.28 5.04 2.56
C LEU A 92 3.97 4.27 2.44
N ALA A 93 3.20 4.50 1.37
CA ALA A 93 1.95 3.80 1.12
C ALA A 93 2.15 2.28 1.06
N ALA A 94 3.19 1.82 0.37
CA ALA A 94 3.54 0.41 0.26
C ALA A 94 3.86 -0.20 1.62
N VAL A 95 4.70 0.47 2.43
CA VAL A 95 5.04 0.01 3.78
C VAL A 95 3.80 -0.05 4.67
N LEU A 96 2.99 1.00 4.70
CA LEU A 96 1.78 1.06 5.52
C LEU A 96 0.78 -0.01 5.12
N THR A 97 0.59 -0.25 3.83
CA THR A 97 -0.31 -1.28 3.30
C THR A 97 0.15 -2.67 3.74
N VAL A 98 1.39 -3.05 3.39
CA VAL A 98 1.94 -4.38 3.67
C VAL A 98 2.01 -4.69 5.17
N LEU A 99 2.38 -3.71 6.00
CA LEU A 99 2.41 -3.90 7.45
C LEU A 99 1.01 -4.02 8.05
N SER A 100 0.03 -3.30 7.52
CA SER A 100 -1.37 -3.39 7.96
C SER A 100 -1.96 -4.76 7.66
N GLU A 101 -1.69 -5.27 6.47
CA GLU A 101 -2.09 -6.61 6.05
C GLU A 101 -1.44 -7.70 6.91
N ALA A 102 -0.12 -7.61 7.12
CA ALA A 102 0.61 -8.52 8.00
C ALA A 102 0.05 -8.48 9.43
N TRP A 103 -0.26 -7.28 9.94
CA TRP A 103 -0.88 -7.09 11.25
C TRP A 103 -2.24 -7.81 11.36
N ILE A 104 -3.11 -7.68 10.34
CA ILE A 104 -4.41 -8.37 10.29
C ILE A 104 -4.21 -9.88 10.36
N VAL A 105 -3.30 -10.43 9.54
CA VAL A 105 -3.02 -11.88 9.50
C VAL A 105 -2.47 -12.36 10.84
N VAL A 106 -1.54 -11.62 11.46
CA VAL A 106 -0.93 -11.96 12.75
C VAL A 106 -1.94 -11.84 13.90
N ARG A 107 -2.80 -10.82 13.89
CA ARG A 107 -3.85 -10.65 14.90
C ARG A 107 -4.84 -11.82 14.85
N TRP A 108 -5.24 -12.22 13.65
CA TRP A 108 -6.25 -13.25 13.43
C TRP A 108 -5.65 -14.63 13.16
N LYS A 109 -4.39 -14.83 13.54
CA LYS A 109 -3.59 -16.03 13.28
C LYS A 109 -4.30 -17.37 13.49
N ALA A 110 -5.15 -17.53 14.52
CA ALA A 110 -5.91 -18.76 14.72
C ALA A 110 -7.04 -18.95 13.70
N ALA A 111 -7.67 -17.86 13.27
CA ALA A 111 -8.73 -17.83 12.28
C ALA A 111 -8.20 -17.93 10.84
N SER A 112 -7.04 -17.32 10.57
CA SER A 112 -6.35 -17.36 9.27
C SER A 112 -6.06 -18.79 8.80
N TYR A 113 -5.96 -19.76 9.71
CA TYR A 113 -5.58 -21.14 9.37
C TYR A 113 -6.64 -22.18 9.73
N LYS A 114 -7.90 -21.74 9.94
CA LYS A 114 -9.08 -22.60 10.15
C LYS A 114 -10.19 -22.25 9.15
N GLU A 115 -11.45 -22.52 9.47
CA GLU A 115 -12.62 -22.25 8.61
C GLU A 115 -12.83 -20.76 8.28
N MET A 116 -12.14 -19.87 9.00
CA MET A 116 -12.30 -18.42 8.92
C MET A 116 -11.26 -17.75 8.01
N PHE A 117 -10.44 -18.51 7.29
CA PHE A 117 -9.39 -18.01 6.40
C PHE A 117 -9.93 -16.97 5.40
N ALA A 118 -11.03 -17.28 4.71
CA ALA A 118 -11.62 -16.39 3.72
C ALA A 118 -12.00 -15.02 4.31
N ARG A 119 -12.46 -14.98 5.57
CA ARG A 119 -12.80 -13.73 6.25
C ARG A 119 -11.56 -12.90 6.55
N VAL A 120 -10.48 -13.53 7.00
CA VAL A 120 -9.20 -12.83 7.22
C VAL A 120 -8.65 -12.31 5.90
N LEU A 121 -8.75 -13.09 4.82
CA LEU A 121 -8.34 -12.67 3.48
C LEU A 121 -9.11 -11.44 3.02
N VAL A 122 -10.43 -11.39 3.24
CA VAL A 122 -11.24 -10.20 2.90
C VAL A 122 -10.79 -8.96 3.66
N LEU A 123 -10.53 -9.07 4.97
CA LEU A 123 -10.00 -7.92 5.75
C LEU A 123 -8.65 -7.48 5.20
N MET A 124 -7.76 -8.44 4.92
CA MET A 124 -6.42 -8.17 4.38
C MET A 124 -6.44 -7.48 3.01
N VAL A 125 -7.43 -7.72 2.16
CA VAL A 125 -7.50 -7.06 0.84
C VAL A 125 -7.89 -5.58 0.95
N ILE A 126 -8.49 -5.12 2.04
CA ILE A 126 -8.97 -3.74 2.14
C ILE A 126 -7.83 -2.72 2.21
N PRO A 127 -6.74 -2.94 2.98
CA PRO A 127 -5.53 -2.11 2.90
C PRO A 127 -5.01 -1.86 1.48
N GLU A 128 -5.11 -2.84 0.55
CA GLU A 128 -4.69 -2.67 -0.86
C GLU A 128 -5.38 -1.48 -1.54
N THR A 129 -6.58 -1.09 -1.10
CA THR A 129 -7.25 0.08 -1.66
C THR A 129 -6.42 1.36 -1.50
N ALA A 130 -5.65 1.50 -0.41
CA ALA A 130 -4.80 2.65 -0.19
C ALA A 130 -3.68 2.74 -1.25
N ILE A 131 -2.97 1.63 -1.51
CA ILE A 131 -1.88 1.62 -2.50
C ILE A 131 -2.42 1.75 -3.93
N VAL A 132 -3.60 1.21 -4.24
CA VAL A 132 -4.26 1.40 -5.55
C VAL A 132 -4.58 2.88 -5.79
N TRP A 133 -5.08 3.60 -4.79
CA TRP A 133 -5.33 5.04 -4.92
C TRP A 133 -4.05 5.85 -5.07
N VAL A 134 -3.00 5.49 -4.34
CA VAL A 134 -1.67 6.11 -4.49
C VAL A 134 -1.10 5.85 -5.88
N LEU A 135 -1.21 4.63 -6.41
CA LEU A 135 -0.83 4.29 -7.78
C LEU A 135 -1.61 5.15 -8.80
N THR A 136 -2.92 5.32 -8.59
CA THR A 136 -3.76 6.14 -9.48
C THR A 136 -3.26 7.58 -9.54
N VAL A 137 -3.01 8.20 -8.38
CA VAL A 137 -2.45 9.56 -8.35
C VAL A 137 -1.04 9.59 -8.92
N ALA A 138 -0.20 8.60 -8.60
CA ALA A 138 1.16 8.51 -9.11
C ALA A 138 1.22 8.50 -10.65
N THR A 139 0.39 7.67 -11.28
CA THR A 139 0.32 7.59 -12.76
C THR A 139 -0.15 8.91 -13.38
N MET A 140 -1.12 9.60 -12.76
CA MET A 140 -1.55 10.92 -13.22
C MET A 140 -0.45 11.98 -13.08
N VAL A 141 0.28 12.01 -11.96
CA VAL A 141 1.41 12.91 -11.72
C VAL A 141 2.51 12.65 -12.75
N VAL A 142 2.88 11.39 -12.99
CA VAL A 142 3.85 11.02 -14.03
C VAL A 142 3.40 11.46 -15.42
N GLY A 143 2.11 11.35 -15.73
CA GLY A 143 1.55 11.86 -17.00
C GLY A 143 1.72 13.37 -17.17
N VAL A 144 1.61 14.16 -16.09
CA VAL A 144 1.89 15.60 -16.12
C VAL A 144 3.39 15.87 -16.32
N LEU A 145 4.25 15.13 -15.61
CA LEU A 145 5.70 15.24 -15.74
C LEU A 145 6.18 14.91 -17.16
N HIS A 146 5.61 13.89 -17.79
CA HIS A 146 5.97 13.50 -19.15
C HIS A 146 5.57 14.55 -20.18
N ARG A 147 4.37 15.13 -20.09
CA ARG A 147 3.97 16.26 -20.95
C ARG A 147 4.89 17.46 -20.80
N SER A 148 5.36 17.70 -19.58
CA SER A 148 6.30 18.80 -19.34
C SER A 148 7.66 18.62 -20.01
N THR A 149 7.98 17.38 -20.37
CA THR A 149 9.19 17.00 -21.11
C THR A 149 9.02 17.18 -22.62
N SER A 150 7.81 16.97 -23.16
CA SER A 150 7.54 16.98 -24.60
C SER A 150 6.99 18.31 -25.14
N GLU A 151 6.31 19.10 -24.33
CA GLU A 151 5.55 20.28 -24.80
C GLU A 151 5.97 21.59 -24.13
N LEU A 152 5.81 21.68 -22.81
CA LEU A 152 5.94 22.93 -22.04
C LEU A 152 6.60 22.68 -20.69
N PRO A 153 7.63 23.44 -20.28
CA PRO A 153 8.30 23.23 -19.01
C PRO A 153 7.32 23.36 -17.82
N LEU A 154 7.48 22.50 -16.82
CA LEU A 154 6.62 22.47 -15.64
C LEU A 154 6.71 23.82 -14.88
N SER A 155 5.59 24.50 -14.73
CA SER A 155 5.53 25.74 -13.95
C SER A 155 5.58 25.47 -12.44
N GLN A 156 6.13 26.42 -11.67
CA GLN A 156 6.20 26.31 -10.21
C GLN A 156 4.81 26.09 -9.59
N ALA A 157 3.80 26.85 -10.03
CA ALA A 157 2.43 26.71 -9.55
C ALA A 157 1.84 25.31 -9.82
N SER A 158 2.22 24.66 -10.92
CA SER A 158 1.81 23.28 -11.20
C SER A 158 2.54 22.30 -10.30
N ALA A 159 3.84 22.49 -10.08
CA ALA A 159 4.64 21.68 -9.18
C ALA A 159 4.14 21.75 -7.73
N ASP A 160 3.73 22.92 -7.26
CA ASP A 160 3.17 23.11 -5.92
C ASP A 160 1.84 22.35 -5.77
N ARG A 161 0.99 22.37 -6.81
CA ARG A 161 -0.26 21.59 -6.83
C ARG A 161 -0.02 20.09 -6.86
N LEU A 162 0.95 19.61 -7.65
CA LEU A 162 1.32 18.19 -7.67
C LEU A 162 1.88 17.76 -6.31
N THR A 163 2.71 18.60 -5.68
CA THR A 163 3.21 18.40 -4.32
C THR A 163 2.05 18.23 -3.33
N LEU A 164 1.09 19.16 -3.34
CA LEU A 164 -0.07 19.09 -2.47
C LEU A 164 -0.95 17.84 -2.74
N ALA A 165 -1.07 17.41 -4.01
CA ALA A 165 -1.75 16.16 -4.34
C ALA A 165 -1.09 14.95 -3.69
N LEU A 166 0.25 14.91 -3.71
CA LEU A 166 1.04 13.85 -3.10
C LEU A 166 0.95 13.88 -1.57
N GLU A 167 0.96 15.06 -0.95
CA GLU A 167 0.75 15.23 0.50
C GLU A 167 -0.62 14.71 0.95
N PHE A 168 -1.68 14.99 0.19
CA PHE A 168 -3.00 14.40 0.46
C PHE A 168 -2.95 12.88 0.39
N MET A 169 -2.21 12.30 -0.56
CA MET A 169 -2.07 10.85 -0.66
C MET A 169 -1.17 10.23 0.42
N ILE A 170 -0.18 10.95 0.93
CA ILE A 170 0.53 10.58 2.16
C ILE A 170 -0.47 10.44 3.31
N ALA A 171 -1.32 11.44 3.52
CA ALA A 171 -2.35 11.38 4.55
C ALA A 171 -3.36 10.24 4.31
N GLY A 172 -3.78 10.06 3.05
CA GLY A 172 -4.69 8.98 2.65
C GLY A 172 -4.13 7.58 2.91
N SER A 173 -2.81 7.41 2.81
CA SER A 173 -2.13 6.13 3.05
C SER A 173 -2.28 5.63 4.49
N PHE A 174 -2.56 6.51 5.45
CA PHE A 174 -2.86 6.13 6.83
C PHE A 174 -4.23 5.45 7.00
N SER A 175 -5.07 5.40 5.97
CA SER A 175 -6.31 4.63 6.00
C SER A 175 -6.05 3.14 6.22
N ALA A 176 -4.96 2.59 5.66
CA ALA A 176 -4.59 1.18 5.80
C ALA A 176 -4.32 0.80 7.26
N PRO A 177 -3.38 1.44 7.99
CA PRO A 177 -3.14 1.12 9.40
C PRO A 177 -4.31 1.49 10.29
N LEU A 178 -5.07 2.55 9.97
CA LEU A 178 -6.30 2.87 10.69
C LEU A 178 -7.34 1.74 10.56
N GLY A 179 -7.55 1.25 9.34
CA GLY A 179 -8.45 0.13 9.05
C GLY A 179 -8.05 -1.14 9.78
N ALA A 180 -6.78 -1.53 9.67
CA ALA A 180 -6.22 -2.68 10.39
C ALA A 180 -6.33 -2.52 11.91
N PHE A 181 -6.08 -1.32 12.45
CA PHE A 181 -6.22 -1.07 13.87
C PHE A 181 -7.67 -1.20 14.34
N LEU A 182 -8.62 -0.60 13.63
CA LEU A 182 -10.05 -0.69 13.99
C LEU A 182 -10.59 -2.12 13.81
N SER A 183 -10.17 -2.82 12.75
CA SER A 183 -10.60 -4.19 12.45
C SER A 183 -10.02 -5.22 13.42
N THR A 184 -9.04 -4.85 14.25
CA THR A 184 -8.39 -5.74 15.23
C THR A 184 -8.82 -5.50 16.68
N ARG A 185 -9.70 -4.52 16.93
CA ARG A 185 -10.25 -4.20 18.26
C ARG A 185 -11.18 -5.25 18.85
N GLN A 186 -11.77 -6.13 18.04
CA GLN A 186 -12.63 -7.19 18.57
C GLN A 186 -11.78 -8.32 19.16
N PRO A 187 -12.21 -8.95 20.27
CA PRO A 187 -11.44 -10.03 20.88
C PRO A 187 -11.50 -11.32 20.03
N VAL A 188 -12.64 -11.59 19.41
CA VAL A 188 -12.93 -12.85 18.69
C VAL A 188 -13.46 -12.57 17.28
N LEU A 189 -12.96 -13.32 16.30
CA LEU A 189 -13.50 -13.34 14.94
C LEU A 189 -14.59 -14.40 14.84
N SER A 190 -15.83 -13.97 14.64
CA SER A 190 -17.01 -14.81 14.40
C SER A 190 -17.79 -14.25 13.21
N ALA A 191 -18.82 -14.95 12.74
CA ALA A 191 -19.66 -14.44 11.64
C ALA A 191 -20.31 -13.09 11.97
N GLN A 192 -20.75 -12.93 13.21
CA GLN A 192 -21.41 -11.72 13.67
C GLN A 192 -20.41 -10.56 13.86
N THR A 193 -19.23 -10.83 14.44
CA THR A 193 -18.22 -9.78 14.62
C THR A 193 -17.56 -9.39 13.31
N PHE A 194 -17.41 -10.32 12.35
CA PHE A 194 -16.83 -10.06 11.04
C PHE A 194 -17.51 -8.91 10.30
N ARG A 195 -18.86 -8.88 10.27
CA ARG A 195 -19.60 -7.77 9.65
C ARG A 195 -19.23 -6.41 10.27
N ARG A 196 -19.07 -6.35 11.59
CA ARG A 196 -18.69 -5.12 12.30
C ARG A 196 -17.25 -4.73 11.99
N LEU A 197 -16.33 -5.68 11.93
CA LEU A 197 -14.94 -5.43 11.55
C LEU A 197 -14.83 -4.88 10.12
N LEU A 198 -15.56 -5.50 9.20
CA LEU A 198 -15.64 -5.07 7.81
C LEU A 198 -16.13 -3.63 7.69
N LEU A 199 -17.19 -3.27 8.43
CA LEU A 199 -17.70 -1.89 8.46
C LEU A 199 -16.68 -0.89 9.00
N TRP A 200 -15.91 -1.26 10.03
CA TRP A 200 -14.85 -0.39 10.55
C TRP A 200 -13.72 -0.18 9.56
N GLU A 201 -13.36 -1.23 8.84
CA GLU A 201 -12.31 -1.18 7.83
C GLU A 201 -12.74 -0.33 6.62
N ILE A 202 -13.98 -0.49 6.15
CA ILE A 202 -14.58 0.38 5.13
C ILE A 202 -14.70 1.82 5.63
N ALA A 203 -15.06 2.04 6.90
CA ALA A 203 -15.11 3.40 7.45
C ALA A 203 -13.73 4.08 7.41
N ALA A 204 -12.64 3.33 7.62
CA ALA A 204 -11.30 3.86 7.51
C ALA A 204 -10.92 4.23 6.06
N THR A 205 -11.44 3.52 5.05
CA THR A 205 -11.17 3.85 3.63
C THR A 205 -11.79 5.16 3.18
N VAL A 206 -12.79 5.69 3.91
CA VAL A 206 -13.34 7.04 3.67
C VAL A 206 -12.25 8.11 3.70
N LEU A 207 -11.24 7.95 4.58
CA LEU A 207 -10.09 8.86 4.61
C LEU A 207 -9.32 8.83 3.29
N ALA A 208 -9.00 7.64 2.77
CA ALA A 208 -8.29 7.51 1.50
C ALA A 208 -9.11 8.09 0.33
N VAL A 209 -10.43 7.88 0.31
CA VAL A 209 -11.31 8.43 -0.71
C VAL A 209 -11.35 9.96 -0.64
N ALA A 210 -11.47 10.54 0.56
CA ALA A 210 -11.45 11.99 0.73
C ALA A 210 -10.13 12.60 0.24
N CYS A 211 -8.99 12.00 0.63
CA CYS A 211 -7.67 12.39 0.18
C CYS A 211 -7.51 12.26 -1.35
N LEU A 212 -8.03 11.18 -1.95
CA LEU A 212 -8.01 10.97 -3.40
C LEU A 212 -8.78 12.08 -4.13
N VAL A 213 -9.98 12.42 -3.65
CA VAL A 213 -10.79 13.51 -4.22
C VAL A 213 -10.05 14.83 -4.14
N LEU A 214 -9.43 15.14 -3.00
CA LEU A 214 -8.63 16.36 -2.83
C LEU A 214 -7.41 16.36 -3.76
N ALA A 215 -6.70 15.23 -3.89
CA ALA A 215 -5.58 15.09 -4.80
C ALA A 215 -5.98 15.35 -6.26
N PHE A 216 -7.11 14.78 -6.71
CA PHE A 216 -7.63 15.00 -8.06
C PHE A 216 -8.01 16.45 -8.35
N GLN A 217 -8.41 17.22 -7.35
CA GLN A 217 -8.67 18.65 -7.51
C GLN A 217 -7.39 19.46 -7.74
N GLN A 218 -6.24 18.97 -7.27
CA GLN A 218 -4.96 19.65 -7.44
C GLN A 218 -4.29 19.31 -8.77
N ILE A 219 -4.43 18.07 -9.25
CA ILE A 219 -3.77 17.65 -10.49
C ILE A 219 -4.35 18.45 -11.68
N PRO A 220 -3.50 19.16 -12.45
CA PRO A 220 -3.96 19.91 -13.61
C PRO A 220 -4.71 19.00 -14.58
N ARG A 221 -5.97 19.33 -14.85
CA ARG A 221 -6.75 18.64 -15.89
C ARG A 221 -6.09 18.91 -17.24
N THR A 222 -5.92 17.83 -17.99
CA THR A 222 -5.57 17.85 -19.41
C THR A 222 -6.47 18.78 -20.19
#